data_AF-A8MAB6-F1
#
_entry.id   AF-A8MAB6-F1
#
_cell.length_a   1.000
_cell.length_b   1.000
_cell.length_c   1.000
_cell.angle_alpha   90.00
_cell.angle_beta   90.00
_cell.angle_gamma   90.00
#
_symmetry.space_group_name_H-M   'P 1'
#
loop_
_entity.id
_entity.type
_entity.pdbx_description
1 polymer ?
#
loop_
_entity_poly.entity_id
_entity_poly.type
_entity_poly.pdbx_seq_one_letter_code
_entity_poly.pdbx_strand_id
1 'polypeptide(L)'
;MPLSFFNRREDKIKRKMESYRGWRVIDDNGRELGLVASVDYKVNRDGNNLKVIITGVNVSRDGQVTKYSTANNVLKFNDEERIIIVKPKNELEATINDVKAKLEDTVNKLRKVNEMLLKLGDVMLNMISNNEKIPQDLVDKFRKMLENERERYVRECDERIEKLTRIIGELDARISEMEAEYGELKLKSEISQLQDEDKVKLTALKDDLDKLRGIRNEITMLVYKYRGECI
;
A
#
# COMPACT_ATOMS: atom_id res chain seq x y z
N MET A 1 -18.11 36.34 -41.94
CA MET A 1 -16.76 35.98 -41.45
C MET A 1 -16.85 35.71 -39.96
N PRO A 2 -16.84 34.45 -39.48
CA PRO A 2 -16.89 34.16 -38.06
C PRO A 2 -15.50 34.32 -37.44
N LEU A 3 -15.47 34.96 -36.27
CA LEU A 3 -14.27 35.45 -35.59
C LEU A 3 -13.40 34.31 -35.01
N SER A 4 -12.10 34.38 -35.29
CA SER A 4 -11.02 33.45 -34.93
C SER A 4 -10.64 33.46 -33.44
N PHE A 5 -11.59 33.60 -32.52
CA PHE A 5 -11.32 33.61 -31.08
C PHE A 5 -11.14 32.21 -30.47
N PHE A 6 -11.64 31.16 -31.13
CA PHE A 6 -11.66 29.80 -30.59
C PHE A 6 -10.32 29.06 -30.65
N ASN A 7 -9.44 29.38 -31.61
CA ASN A 7 -8.12 28.75 -31.71
C ASN A 7 -7.18 29.14 -30.56
N ARG A 8 -7.36 30.31 -29.94
CA ARG A 8 -6.40 30.84 -28.96
C ARG A 8 -6.27 30.02 -27.68
N ARG A 9 -7.31 29.29 -27.25
CA ARG A 9 -7.27 28.50 -25.99
C ARG A 9 -6.65 27.13 -26.19
N GLU A 10 -6.96 26.45 -27.29
CA GLU A 10 -6.30 25.19 -27.66
C GLU A 10 -4.83 25.40 -28.00
N ASP A 11 -4.48 26.51 -28.65
CA ASP A 11 -3.08 26.90 -28.89
C ASP A 11 -2.29 27.17 -27.61
N LYS A 12 -2.96 27.60 -26.52
CA LYS A 12 -2.33 27.75 -25.20
C LYS A 12 -2.09 26.41 -24.53
N ILE A 13 -3.03 25.47 -24.67
CA ILE A 13 -2.87 24.10 -24.15
C ILE A 13 -1.74 23.40 -24.89
N LYS A 14 -1.70 23.49 -26.21
CA LYS A 14 -0.64 22.92 -27.04
C LYS A 14 0.73 23.46 -26.65
N ARG A 15 0.88 24.78 -26.52
CA ARG A 15 2.11 25.42 -26.04
C ARG A 15 2.53 24.96 -24.65
N LYS A 16 1.57 24.80 -23.73
CA LYS A 16 1.84 24.27 -22.38
C LYS A 16 2.24 22.79 -22.40
N MET A 17 1.75 22.01 -23.35
CA MET A 17 2.16 20.60 -23.50
C MET A 17 3.54 20.48 -24.14
N GLU A 18 3.85 21.37 -25.07
CA GLU A 18 5.17 21.49 -25.70
C GLU A 18 6.23 22.00 -24.72
N SER A 19 5.87 22.81 -23.71
CA SER A 19 6.82 23.26 -22.69
C SER A 19 7.34 22.14 -21.79
N TYR A 20 6.64 21.00 -21.72
CA TYR A 20 7.13 19.81 -21.01
C TYR A 20 8.17 19.02 -21.81
N ARG A 21 8.40 19.35 -23.09
CA ARG A 21 9.39 18.66 -23.92
C ARG A 21 10.79 18.96 -23.39
N GLY A 22 11.61 17.93 -23.27
CA GLY A 22 12.96 18.04 -22.71
C GLY A 22 13.02 17.98 -21.18
N TRP A 23 11.88 17.88 -20.49
CA TRP A 23 11.87 17.64 -19.04
C TRP A 23 12.48 16.28 -18.71
N ARG A 24 13.14 16.18 -17.57
CA ARG A 24 13.73 14.93 -17.09
C ARG A 24 12.64 14.01 -16.56
N VAL A 25 12.67 12.76 -16.97
CA VAL A 25 11.76 11.73 -16.49
C VAL A 25 12.51 10.80 -15.57
N ILE A 26 12.04 10.65 -14.34
CA ILE A 26 12.63 9.79 -13.32
C ILE A 26 11.62 8.76 -12.83
N ASP A 27 12.12 7.59 -12.42
CA ASP A 27 11.31 6.61 -11.70
C ASP A 27 11.17 6.97 -10.21
N ASP A 28 10.39 6.16 -9.49
CA ASP A 28 10.17 6.22 -8.05
C ASP A 28 11.45 6.02 -7.21
N ASN A 29 12.50 5.44 -7.80
CA ASN A 29 13.80 5.21 -7.18
C ASN A 29 14.83 6.30 -7.55
N GLY A 30 14.39 7.38 -8.22
CA GLY A 30 15.25 8.49 -8.63
C GLY A 30 16.15 8.20 -9.83
N ARG A 31 15.96 7.08 -10.53
CA ARG A 31 16.71 6.76 -11.75
C ARG A 31 16.14 7.51 -12.94
N GLU A 32 17.01 8.13 -13.71
CA GLU A 32 16.62 8.81 -14.94
C GLU A 32 16.22 7.80 -16.02
N LEU A 33 14.97 7.92 -16.48
CA LEU A 33 14.37 7.13 -17.55
C LEU A 33 14.60 7.78 -18.94
N GLY A 34 14.86 9.08 -18.99
CA GLY A 34 15.17 9.83 -20.20
C GLY A 34 14.51 11.21 -20.21
N LEU A 35 14.39 11.80 -21.39
CA LEU A 35 13.79 13.12 -21.59
C LEU A 35 12.41 13.02 -22.23
N VAL A 36 11.49 13.92 -21.88
CA VAL A 36 10.15 13.96 -22.48
C VAL A 36 10.25 14.30 -23.97
N ALA A 37 9.80 13.39 -24.81
CA ALA A 37 9.67 13.60 -26.24
C ALA A 37 8.33 14.27 -26.59
N SER A 38 7.24 13.82 -25.97
CA SER A 38 5.89 14.40 -26.12
C SER A 38 4.98 13.96 -24.99
N VAL A 39 3.90 14.71 -24.76
CA VAL A 39 2.86 14.41 -23.76
C VAL A 39 1.56 14.12 -24.48
N ASP A 40 0.95 12.96 -24.19
CA ASP A 40 -0.36 12.58 -24.71
C ASP A 40 -1.44 13.14 -23.77
N TYR A 41 -2.39 13.91 -24.29
CA TYR A 41 -3.47 14.50 -23.50
C TYR A 41 -4.81 14.44 -24.24
N LYS A 42 -5.90 14.46 -23.47
CA LYS A 42 -7.28 14.61 -23.94
C LYS A 42 -7.85 15.91 -23.39
N VAL A 43 -8.60 16.62 -24.22
CA VAL A 43 -9.30 17.84 -23.82
C VAL A 43 -10.79 17.54 -23.81
N ASN A 44 -11.41 17.62 -22.63
CA ASN A 44 -12.86 17.53 -22.49
C ASN A 44 -13.43 18.94 -22.31
N ARG A 45 -14.49 19.24 -23.07
CA ARG A 45 -15.32 20.42 -22.84
C ARG A 45 -16.41 20.06 -21.85
N ASP A 46 -16.45 20.79 -20.74
CA ASP A 46 -17.56 20.76 -19.80
C ASP A 46 -18.09 22.19 -19.65
N GLY A 47 -19.11 22.51 -20.44
CA GLY A 47 -19.65 23.87 -20.58
C GLY A 47 -18.60 24.88 -21.07
N ASN A 48 -18.36 25.94 -20.28
CA ASN A 48 -17.38 27.00 -20.59
C ASN A 48 -15.95 26.68 -20.16
N ASN A 49 -15.73 25.55 -19.47
CA ASN A 49 -14.42 25.15 -18.95
C ASN A 49 -13.80 24.03 -19.80
N LEU A 50 -12.52 24.21 -20.15
CA LEU A 50 -11.71 23.21 -20.83
C LEU A 50 -10.96 22.42 -19.75
N LYS A 51 -11.26 21.14 -19.60
CA LYS A 51 -10.54 20.23 -18.71
C LYS A 51 -9.53 19.44 -19.52
N VAL A 52 -8.25 19.61 -19.22
CA VAL A 52 -7.16 18.88 -19.87
C VAL A 52 -6.76 17.70 -19.00
N ILE A 53 -6.78 16.51 -19.57
CA ILE A 53 -6.42 15.25 -18.89
C ILE A 53 -5.20 14.69 -19.60
N ILE A 54 -4.08 14.61 -18.89
CA ILE A 54 -2.89 13.94 -19.40
C ILE A 54 -3.13 12.43 -19.35
N THR A 55 -2.83 11.75 -20.45
CA THR A 55 -3.09 10.32 -20.68
C THR A 55 -1.81 9.48 -20.81
N GLY A 56 -0.68 10.14 -21.04
CA GLY A 56 0.63 9.50 -21.08
C GLY A 56 1.75 10.46 -21.41
N VAL A 57 2.98 9.97 -21.26
CA VAL A 57 4.22 10.69 -21.62
C VAL A 57 5.09 9.74 -22.44
N ASN A 58 5.59 10.23 -23.56
CA ASN A 58 6.57 9.55 -24.40
C ASN A 58 7.96 10.05 -24.01
N VAL A 59 8.85 9.13 -23.68
CA VAL A 59 10.18 9.41 -23.12
C VAL A 59 11.22 8.90 -24.09
N SER A 60 12.12 9.78 -24.51
CA SER A 60 13.23 9.44 -25.40
C SER A 60 14.50 9.24 -24.58
N ARG A 61 15.18 8.13 -24.83
CA ARG A 61 16.52 7.83 -24.32
C ARG A 61 17.30 7.09 -25.40
N ASP A 62 18.48 7.58 -25.74
CA ASP A 62 19.38 6.95 -26.73
C ASP A 62 18.71 6.62 -28.08
N GLY A 63 17.78 7.49 -28.52
CA GLY A 63 17.03 7.33 -29.78
C GLY A 63 15.84 6.38 -29.70
N GLN A 64 15.61 5.69 -28.58
CA GLN A 64 14.42 4.87 -28.34
C GLN A 64 13.35 5.67 -27.59
N VAL A 65 12.10 5.55 -28.03
CA VAL A 65 10.95 6.21 -27.41
C VAL A 65 10.11 5.18 -26.64
N THR A 66 10.04 5.34 -25.34
CA THR A 66 9.24 4.50 -24.43
C THR A 66 7.99 5.26 -23.99
N LYS A 67 6.82 4.62 -24.06
CA LYS A 67 5.54 5.22 -23.69
C LYS A 67 5.11 4.82 -22.29
N TYR A 68 4.78 5.80 -21.46
CA TYR A 68 4.24 5.61 -20.12
C TYR A 68 2.83 6.19 -20.03
N SER A 69 1.83 5.32 -19.98
CA SER A 69 0.42 5.74 -19.88
C SER A 69 -0.02 5.90 -18.43
N THR A 70 -0.95 6.84 -18.19
CA THR A 70 -1.64 7.00 -16.90
C THR A 70 -2.52 5.82 -16.51
N ALA A 71 -2.86 4.93 -17.47
CA ALA A 71 -3.57 3.68 -17.18
C ALA A 71 -2.71 2.70 -16.37
N ASN A 72 -1.39 2.76 -16.54
CA ASN A 72 -0.45 1.81 -15.97
C ASN A 72 0.57 2.46 -15.04
N ASN A 73 0.61 3.79 -14.94
CA ASN A 73 1.59 4.56 -14.18
C ASN A 73 0.94 5.81 -13.58
N VAL A 74 1.36 6.23 -12.39
CA VAL A 74 1.02 7.55 -11.87
C VAL A 74 2.09 8.53 -12.34
N LEU A 75 1.68 9.58 -13.06
CA LEU A 75 2.55 10.62 -13.58
C LEU A 75 2.43 11.86 -12.69
N LYS A 76 3.53 12.26 -12.04
CA LYS A 76 3.59 13.50 -11.25
C LYS A 76 4.48 14.51 -11.96
N PHE A 77 3.95 15.70 -12.24
CA PHE A 77 4.68 16.81 -12.84
C PHE A 77 5.13 17.74 -11.71
N ASN A 78 6.43 18.00 -11.60
CA ASN A 78 6.99 18.90 -10.60
C ASN A 78 7.41 20.24 -11.25
N ASP A 79 7.50 21.30 -10.45
CA ASP A 79 7.88 22.65 -10.89
C ASP A 79 9.36 22.77 -11.28
N GLU A 80 10.19 21.77 -10.93
CA GLU A 80 11.62 21.68 -11.28
C GLU A 80 11.91 21.06 -12.66
N GLU A 81 10.96 21.11 -13.59
CA GLU A 81 11.08 20.50 -14.93
C GLU A 81 11.32 18.98 -14.90
N ARG A 82 10.68 18.29 -13.94
CA ARG A 82 10.78 16.83 -13.76
C ARG A 82 9.41 16.17 -13.81
N ILE A 83 9.34 15.01 -14.45
CA ILE A 83 8.20 14.09 -14.41
C ILE A 83 8.60 12.83 -13.66
N ILE A 84 7.89 12.52 -12.58
CA ILE A 84 8.08 11.28 -11.82
C ILE A 84 7.06 10.26 -12.29
N ILE A 85 7.55 9.10 -12.71
CA ILE A 85 6.74 7.96 -13.11
C ILE A 85 6.77 6.93 -11.99
N VAL A 86 5.66 6.82 -11.28
CA VAL A 86 5.47 5.79 -10.24
C VAL A 86 4.69 4.64 -10.87
N LYS A 87 5.23 3.42 -10.82
CA LYS A 87 4.50 2.21 -11.26
C LYS A 87 3.54 1.75 -10.15
N PRO A 88 2.21 1.83 -10.30
CA PRO A 88 1.25 1.40 -9.28
C PRO A 88 1.10 -0.12 -9.10
N LYS A 89 1.99 -0.98 -9.64
CA LYS A 89 1.60 -2.38 -9.90
C LYS A 89 2.02 -3.46 -8.89
N ASN A 90 3.06 -3.30 -8.07
CA ASN A 90 3.56 -4.46 -7.30
C ASN A 90 3.02 -4.56 -5.87
N GLU A 91 2.92 -3.47 -5.13
CA GLU A 91 2.52 -3.54 -3.72
C GLU A 91 1.02 -3.74 -3.56
N LEU A 92 0.20 -3.10 -4.41
CA LEU A 92 -1.25 -3.23 -4.35
C LEU A 92 -1.73 -4.61 -4.84
N GLU A 93 -1.18 -5.16 -5.92
CA GLU A 93 -1.50 -6.52 -6.37
C GLU A 93 -1.03 -7.58 -5.37
N ALA A 94 0.15 -7.40 -4.76
CA ALA A 94 0.62 -8.29 -3.69
C ALA A 94 -0.30 -8.25 -2.47
N THR A 95 -0.71 -7.05 -2.04
CA THR A 95 -1.64 -6.88 -0.91
C THR A 95 -3.01 -7.48 -1.22
N ILE A 96 -3.54 -7.28 -2.43
CA ILE A 96 -4.82 -7.88 -2.86
C ILE A 96 -4.74 -9.41 -2.86
N ASN A 97 -3.64 -9.98 -3.34
CA ASN A 97 -3.46 -11.43 -3.37
C ASN A 97 -3.31 -12.03 -1.96
N ASP A 98 -2.58 -11.37 -1.06
CA ASP A 98 -2.45 -11.79 0.34
C ASP A 98 -3.80 -11.71 1.08
N VAL A 99 -4.57 -10.64 0.87
CA VAL A 99 -5.93 -10.50 1.43
C VAL A 99 -6.86 -11.59 0.89
N LYS A 100 -6.79 -11.90 -0.42
CA LYS A 100 -7.60 -12.95 -1.03
C LYS A 100 -7.28 -14.33 -0.44
N ALA A 101 -6.00 -14.65 -0.26
CA ALA A 101 -5.57 -15.91 0.33
C ALA A 101 -6.02 -16.04 1.80
N LYS A 102 -5.89 -14.98 2.60
CA LYS A 102 -6.39 -14.93 3.99
C LYS A 102 -7.91 -15.09 4.05
N LEU A 103 -8.65 -14.49 3.12
CA LEU A 103 -10.10 -14.63 3.04
C LEU A 103 -10.51 -16.07 2.69
N GLU A 104 -9.82 -16.70 1.74
CA GLU A 104 -10.06 -18.11 1.36
C GLU A 104 -9.80 -19.07 2.53
N ASP A 105 -8.72 -18.87 3.29
CA ASP A 105 -8.45 -19.66 4.50
C ASP A 105 -9.56 -19.49 5.56
N THR A 106 -10.00 -18.25 5.77
CA THR A 106 -11.09 -17.93 6.70
C THR A 106 -12.42 -18.59 6.28
N VAL A 107 -12.77 -18.52 5.00
CA VAL A 107 -13.98 -19.16 4.44
C VAL A 107 -13.90 -20.68 4.61
N ASN A 108 -12.74 -21.30 4.38
CA ASN A 108 -12.56 -22.73 4.55
C ASN A 108 -12.69 -23.17 6.02
N LYS A 109 -12.16 -22.38 6.97
CA LYS A 109 -12.35 -22.59 8.41
C LYS A 109 -13.83 -22.51 8.80
N LEU A 110 -14.55 -21.49 8.33
CA LEU A 110 -15.99 -21.33 8.57
C LEU A 110 -16.80 -22.49 7.98
N ARG A 111 -16.44 -22.98 6.79
CA ARG A 111 -17.11 -24.14 6.17
C ARG A 111 -16.95 -25.40 7.03
N LYS A 112 -15.76 -25.66 7.56
CA LYS A 112 -15.51 -26.79 8.48
C LYS A 112 -16.33 -26.68 9.76
N VAL A 113 -16.39 -25.49 10.37
CA VAL A 113 -17.23 -25.25 11.56
C VAL A 113 -18.71 -25.49 11.25
N ASN A 114 -19.19 -25.02 10.09
CA ASN A 114 -20.59 -25.21 9.69
C ASN A 114 -20.93 -26.69 9.45
N GLU A 115 -20.04 -27.45 8.80
CA GLU A 115 -20.22 -28.90 8.65
C GLU A 115 -20.25 -29.64 10.00
N MET A 116 -19.47 -29.18 10.98
CA MET A 116 -19.49 -29.75 12.34
C MET A 116 -20.80 -29.44 13.08
N LEU A 117 -21.31 -28.22 12.95
CA LEU A 117 -22.60 -27.83 13.53
C LEU A 117 -23.77 -28.62 12.92
N LEU A 118 -23.74 -28.87 11.61
CA LEU A 118 -24.73 -29.70 10.94
C LEU A 118 -24.71 -31.15 11.47
N LYS A 119 -23.53 -31.76 11.57
CA LYS A 119 -23.38 -33.12 12.15
C LYS A 119 -23.83 -33.17 13.60
N LEU A 120 -23.54 -32.14 14.39
CA LEU A 120 -24.02 -32.05 15.77
C LEU A 120 -25.55 -31.94 15.83
N GLY A 121 -26.14 -31.14 14.94
CA GLY A 121 -27.59 -31.01 14.79
C GLY A 121 -28.26 -32.34 14.43
N ASP A 122 -27.71 -33.09 13.47
CA ASP A 122 -28.23 -34.41 13.09
C ASP A 122 -28.17 -35.42 14.24
N VAL A 123 -27.07 -35.42 15.01
CA VAL A 123 -26.93 -36.27 16.18
C VAL A 123 -27.92 -35.86 17.28
N MET A 124 -28.09 -34.56 17.55
CA MET A 124 -29.07 -34.07 18.51
C MET A 124 -30.51 -34.41 18.10
N LEU A 125 -30.87 -34.28 16.82
CA LEU A 125 -32.20 -34.63 16.31
C LEU A 125 -32.49 -36.13 16.44
N ASN A 126 -31.51 -36.99 16.13
CA ASN A 126 -31.62 -38.43 16.34
C ASN A 126 -31.74 -38.80 17.83
N MET A 127 -30.99 -38.12 18.71
CA MET A 127 -31.06 -38.34 20.17
C MET A 127 -32.39 -37.89 20.77
N ILE A 128 -32.93 -36.73 20.35
CA ILE A 128 -34.26 -36.25 20.76
C ILE A 128 -35.34 -37.22 20.29
N SER A 129 -35.21 -37.77 19.08
CA SER A 129 -36.18 -38.73 18.51
C SER A 129 -36.17 -40.08 19.23
N ASN A 130 -35.04 -40.49 19.81
CA ASN A 130 -34.87 -41.80 20.45
C ASN A 130 -34.85 -41.77 21.99
N ASN A 131 -34.91 -40.58 22.61
CA ASN A 131 -34.88 -40.39 24.07
C ASN A 131 -33.63 -40.99 24.76
N GLU A 132 -32.49 -41.00 24.06
CA GLU A 132 -31.22 -41.56 24.52
C GLU A 132 -30.34 -40.48 25.18
N LYS A 133 -29.55 -40.86 26.20
CA LYS A 133 -28.52 -39.99 26.79
C LYS A 133 -27.36 -39.82 25.79
N ILE A 134 -26.76 -38.63 25.74
CA ILE A 134 -25.60 -38.36 24.90
C ILE A 134 -24.47 -39.36 25.26
N PRO A 135 -23.96 -40.15 24.28
CA PRO A 135 -22.84 -41.06 24.52
C PRO A 135 -21.60 -40.28 24.96
N GLN A 136 -21.02 -40.65 26.10
CA GLN A 136 -19.88 -39.94 26.69
C GLN A 136 -18.65 -39.95 25.77
N ASP A 137 -18.48 -41.02 24.99
CA ASP A 137 -17.45 -41.21 23.98
C ASP A 137 -17.57 -40.21 22.80
N LEU A 138 -18.80 -39.77 22.48
CA LEU A 138 -19.01 -38.71 21.49
C LEU A 138 -18.65 -37.33 22.08
N VAL A 139 -19.01 -37.08 23.34
CA VAL A 139 -18.65 -35.85 24.07
C VAL A 139 -17.13 -35.72 24.17
N ASP A 140 -16.43 -36.80 24.49
CA ASP A 140 -14.98 -36.81 24.62
C ASP A 140 -14.29 -36.58 23.27
N LYS A 141 -14.83 -37.11 22.16
CA LYS A 141 -14.34 -36.82 20.80
C LYS A 141 -14.52 -35.36 20.43
N PHE A 142 -15.69 -34.77 20.68
CA PHE A 142 -15.94 -33.35 20.41
C PHE A 142 -15.06 -32.45 21.27
N ARG A 143 -14.90 -32.77 22.57
CA ARG A 143 -13.99 -32.04 23.46
C ARG A 143 -12.55 -32.06 22.92
N LYS A 144 -12.04 -33.24 22.56
CA LYS A 144 -10.68 -33.38 22.03
C LYS A 144 -10.49 -32.64 20.69
N MET A 145 -11.50 -32.64 19.83
CA MET A 145 -11.44 -31.88 18.58
C MET A 145 -11.45 -30.37 18.81
N LEU A 146 -12.30 -29.87 19.73
CA LEU A 146 -12.33 -28.46 20.10
C LEU A 146 -11.03 -28.01 20.77
N GLU A 147 -10.44 -28.85 21.62
CA GLU A 147 -9.12 -28.61 22.22
C GLU A 147 -8.03 -28.53 21.15
N ASN A 148 -7.99 -29.47 20.20
CA ASN A 148 -7.02 -29.45 19.11
C ASN A 148 -7.17 -28.20 18.22
N GLU A 149 -8.40 -27.81 17.88
CA GLU A 149 -8.62 -26.62 17.05
C GLU A 149 -8.29 -25.34 17.82
N ARG A 150 -8.57 -25.30 19.13
CA ARG A 150 -8.14 -24.21 20.01
C ARG A 150 -6.61 -24.11 20.06
N GLU A 151 -5.90 -25.22 20.30
CA GLU A 151 -4.43 -25.23 20.31
C GLU A 151 -3.83 -24.81 18.97
N ARG A 152 -4.47 -25.17 17.85
CA ARG A 152 -4.05 -24.75 16.53
C ARG A 152 -4.26 -23.24 16.34
N TYR A 153 -5.42 -22.72 16.74
CA TYR A 153 -5.71 -21.29 16.68
C TYR A 153 -4.72 -20.48 17.52
N VAL A 154 -4.44 -20.91 18.76
CA VAL A 154 -3.45 -20.27 19.65
C VAL A 154 -2.06 -20.26 19.01
N ARG A 155 -1.62 -21.37 18.42
CA ARG A 155 -0.33 -21.41 17.70
C ARG A 155 -0.26 -20.45 16.51
N GLU A 156 -1.29 -20.42 15.66
CA GLU A 156 -1.35 -19.48 14.53
C GLU A 156 -1.35 -18.02 15.00
N CYS A 157 -1.99 -17.77 16.14
CA CYS A 157 -1.98 -16.51 16.86
C CYS A 157 -0.57 -16.11 17.31
N ASP A 158 0.14 -17.01 18.01
CA ASP A 158 1.49 -16.80 18.52
C ASP A 158 2.48 -16.51 17.38
N GLU A 159 2.40 -17.27 16.28
CA GLU A 159 3.24 -17.05 15.09
C GLU A 159 3.02 -15.65 14.48
N ARG A 160 1.77 -15.16 14.46
CA ARG A 160 1.45 -13.81 13.96
C ARG A 160 1.98 -12.73 14.89
N ILE A 161 1.81 -12.92 16.20
CA ILE A 161 2.35 -12.01 17.22
C ILE A 161 3.88 -11.95 17.11
N GLU A 162 4.55 -13.08 16.91
CA GLU A 162 6.00 -13.13 16.76
C GLU A 162 6.46 -12.37 15.50
N LYS A 163 5.80 -12.57 14.36
CA LYS A 163 6.09 -11.84 13.12
C LYS A 163 5.95 -10.33 13.29
N LEU A 164 4.84 -9.88 13.88
CA LEU A 164 4.62 -8.45 14.15
C LEU A 164 5.66 -7.89 15.14
N THR A 165 6.05 -8.68 16.14
CA THR A 165 7.09 -8.30 17.11
C THR A 165 8.45 -8.11 16.42
N ARG A 166 8.82 -8.98 15.47
CA ARG A 166 10.04 -8.83 14.67
C ARG A 166 10.01 -7.56 13.82
N ILE A 167 8.88 -7.27 13.18
CA ILE A 167 8.70 -6.04 12.38
C ILE A 167 8.86 -4.79 13.26
N ILE A 168 8.33 -4.80 14.49
CA ILE A 168 8.54 -3.70 15.46
C ILE A 168 10.04 -3.53 15.73
N GLY A 169 10.79 -4.62 15.97
CA GLY A 169 12.23 -4.55 16.21
C GLY A 169 13.02 -4.00 15.02
N GLU A 170 12.66 -4.37 13.79
CA GLU A 170 13.26 -3.82 12.56
C GLU A 170 12.95 -2.32 12.40
N LEU A 171 11.72 -1.90 12.72
CA LEU A 171 11.33 -0.49 12.72
C LEU A 171 12.11 0.31 13.77
N ASP A 172 12.27 -0.23 14.98
CA ASP A 172 13.01 0.45 16.07
C ASP A 172 14.50 0.62 15.70
N ALA A 173 15.12 -0.39 15.07
CA ALA A 173 16.49 -0.27 14.57
C ALA A 173 16.62 0.82 13.51
N ARG A 174 15.71 0.85 12.53
CA ARG A 174 15.73 1.86 11.46
C ARG A 174 15.42 3.26 11.97
N ILE A 175 14.50 3.40 12.93
CA ILE A 175 14.24 4.66 13.63
C ILE A 175 15.51 5.14 14.33
N SER A 176 16.21 4.25 15.04
CA SER A 176 17.47 4.59 15.73
C SER A 176 18.55 5.09 14.78
N GLU A 177 18.72 4.43 13.62
CA GLU A 177 19.67 4.86 12.58
C GLU A 177 19.34 6.25 12.03
N MET A 178 18.08 6.51 11.67
CA MET A 178 17.68 7.84 11.17
C MET A 178 17.70 8.90 12.27
N GLU A 179 17.44 8.55 13.53
CA GLU A 179 17.57 9.50 14.65
C GLU A 179 19.01 9.96 14.84
N ALA A 180 19.99 9.07 14.63
CA ALA A 180 21.40 9.43 14.65
C ALA A 180 21.74 10.40 13.51
N GLU A 181 21.34 10.07 12.27
CA GLU A 181 21.57 10.95 11.10
C GLU A 181 20.86 12.30 11.24
N TYR A 182 19.61 12.29 11.74
CA TYR A 182 18.86 13.51 12.04
C TYR A 182 19.56 14.35 13.10
N GLY A 183 20.08 13.73 14.16
CA GLY A 183 20.83 14.40 15.22
C GLY A 183 22.10 15.08 14.68
N GLU A 184 22.87 14.39 13.85
CA GLU A 184 24.07 14.96 13.21
C GLU A 184 23.74 16.16 12.31
N LEU A 185 22.74 16.03 11.44
CA LEU A 185 22.31 17.11 10.55
C LEU A 185 21.71 18.29 11.33
N LYS A 186 20.98 18.02 12.42
CA LYS A 186 20.42 19.05 13.29
C LYS A 186 21.53 19.84 14.00
N LEU A 187 22.57 19.16 14.51
CA LEU A 187 23.72 19.84 15.11
C LEU A 187 24.46 20.72 14.08
N LYS A 188 24.66 20.22 12.85
CA LYS A 188 25.19 21.03 11.75
C LYS A 188 24.31 22.24 11.43
N SER A 189 22.99 22.11 11.57
CA SER A 189 22.04 23.23 11.43
C SER A 189 22.28 24.30 12.48
N GLU A 190 22.40 23.89 13.74
CA GLU A 190 22.52 24.80 14.89
C GLU A 190 23.84 25.57 14.86
N ILE A 191 24.90 24.97 14.29
CA ILE A 191 26.21 25.62 14.10
C ILE A 191 26.28 26.41 12.78
N SER A 192 25.16 26.55 12.05
CA SER A 192 25.07 27.26 10.76
C SER A 192 26.00 26.71 9.66
N GLN A 193 26.30 25.41 9.70
CA GLN A 193 27.16 24.71 8.73
C GLN A 193 26.36 23.93 7.67
N LEU A 194 25.02 24.02 7.67
CA LEU A 194 24.19 23.33 6.68
C LEU A 194 24.15 24.07 5.34
N GLN A 195 24.40 23.32 4.28
CA GLN A 195 24.04 23.70 2.92
C GLN A 195 22.52 23.59 2.72
N ASP A 196 21.95 24.30 1.74
CA ASP A 196 20.49 24.31 1.52
C ASP A 196 19.93 22.93 1.16
N GLU A 197 20.70 22.08 0.48
CA GLU A 197 20.33 20.68 0.21
C GLU A 197 20.16 19.87 1.50
N ASP A 198 21.02 20.09 2.49
CA ASP A 198 20.99 19.36 3.75
C ASP A 198 19.86 19.84 4.67
N LYS A 199 19.39 21.09 4.52
CA LYS A 199 18.16 21.57 5.17
C LYS A 199 16.93 20.83 4.63
N VAL A 200 16.86 20.62 3.31
CA VAL A 200 15.78 19.84 2.68
C VAL A 200 15.82 18.40 3.18
N LYS A 201 17.01 17.77 3.21
CA LYS A 201 17.17 16.42 3.77
C LYS A 201 16.74 16.35 5.24
N LEU A 202 17.14 17.32 6.07
CA LEU A 202 16.77 17.38 7.49
C LEU A 202 15.24 17.40 7.68
N THR A 203 14.53 18.19 6.87
CA THR A 203 13.06 18.23 6.91
C THR A 203 12.42 16.93 6.46
N ALA A 204 12.91 16.33 5.36
CA ALA A 204 12.42 15.04 4.87
C ALA A 204 12.66 13.90 5.89
N LEU A 205 13.85 13.87 6.50
CA LEU A 205 14.22 12.87 7.50
C LEU A 205 13.32 12.94 8.73
N LYS A 206 12.96 14.16 9.15
CA LYS A 206 12.00 14.39 10.24
C LYS A 206 10.62 13.84 9.91
N ASP A 207 10.10 14.16 8.73
CA ASP A 207 8.78 13.69 8.30
C ASP A 207 8.73 12.16 8.19
N ASP A 208 9.80 11.53 7.70
CA ASP A 208 9.89 10.08 7.60
C ASP A 208 10.05 9.39 8.97
N LEU A 209 10.79 10.00 9.90
CA LEU A 209 10.85 9.57 11.30
C LEU A 209 9.48 9.59 11.97
N ASP A 210 8.72 10.67 11.79
CA ASP A 210 7.38 10.80 12.37
C ASP A 210 6.40 9.77 11.78
N LYS A 211 6.47 9.50 10.47
CA LYS A 211 5.69 8.42 9.81
C LYS A 211 6.06 7.05 10.37
N LEU A 212 7.34 6.73 10.48
CA LEU A 212 7.79 5.42 10.96
C LEU A 212 7.44 5.18 12.42
N ARG A 213 7.52 6.22 13.26
CA ARG A 213 7.01 6.17 14.64
C ARG A 213 5.49 5.91 14.68
N GLY A 214 4.74 6.56 13.80
CA GLY A 214 3.30 6.31 13.63
C GLY A 214 2.99 4.86 13.30
N ILE A 215 3.64 4.32 12.26
CA ILE A 215 3.49 2.91 11.83
C ILE A 215 3.88 1.95 12.95
N ARG A 216 5.00 2.19 13.65
CA ARG A 216 5.45 1.36 14.78
C ARG A 216 4.39 1.31 15.89
N ASN A 217 3.77 2.44 16.20
CA ASN A 217 2.70 2.52 17.21
C ASN A 217 1.44 1.76 16.76
N GLU A 218 1.03 1.89 15.50
CA GLU A 218 -0.11 1.13 14.96
C GLU A 218 0.13 -0.38 15.03
N ILE A 219 1.32 -0.84 14.63
CA ILE A 219 1.69 -2.27 14.70
C ILE A 219 1.72 -2.74 16.16
N THR A 220 2.23 -1.92 17.08
CA THR A 220 2.23 -2.21 18.52
C THR A 220 0.80 -2.39 19.05
N MET A 221 -0.14 -1.52 18.64
CA MET A 221 -1.55 -1.65 19.00
C MET A 221 -2.18 -2.92 18.44
N LEU A 222 -1.84 -3.31 17.22
CA LEU A 222 -2.28 -4.58 16.63
C LEU A 222 -1.76 -5.78 17.42
N VAL A 223 -0.51 -5.76 17.87
CA VAL A 223 0.06 -6.82 18.73
C VAL A 223 -0.72 -6.94 20.04
N TYR A 224 -1.04 -5.83 20.71
CA TYR A 224 -1.84 -5.86 21.94
C TYR A 224 -3.24 -6.40 21.70
N LYS A 225 -3.87 -6.01 20.60
CA LYS A 225 -5.19 -6.51 20.21
C LYS A 225 -5.15 -8.02 19.96
N TYR A 226 -4.21 -8.50 19.14
CA TYR A 226 -4.06 -9.94 18.89
C TYR A 226 -3.79 -10.70 20.18
N ARG A 227 -2.88 -10.23 21.06
CA ARG A 227 -2.64 -10.88 22.36
C ARG A 227 -3.91 -11.02 23.21
N GLY A 228 -4.82 -10.05 23.16
CA GLY A 228 -6.12 -10.14 23.85
C GLY A 228 -7.09 -11.12 23.20
N GLU A 229 -7.05 -11.28 21.87
CA GLU A 229 -7.92 -12.20 21.12
C GLU A 229 -7.42 -13.66 21.11
N CYS A 230 -6.18 -13.90 21.55
CA CYS A 230 -5.55 -15.22 21.54
C CYS A 230 -5.62 -15.96 22.90
N ILE A 231 -6.35 -15.43 23.90
CA ILE A 231 -6.55 -16.00 25.26
C ILE A 231 -7.97 -16.55 25.37
#